data_AF-A0A2V8K0H9-F1
#
_entry.id   AF-A0A2V8K0H9-F1
#
_cell.length_a   1.000
_cell.length_b   1.000
_cell.length_c   1.000
_cell.angle_alpha   90.00
_cell.angle_beta   90.00
_cell.angle_gamma   90.00
#
_symmetry.space_group_name_H-M   'P 1'
#
loop_
_entity.id
_entity.type
_entity.pdbx_description
1 polymer ?
#
loop_
_entity_poly.entity_id
_entity_poly.type
_entity_poly.pdbx_seq_one_letter_code
_entity_poly.pdbx_strand_id
1 'polypeptide(L)'
;MEVMTAYFRAAMHGNNLRPDGLVNSLKNAEIQGDRLSEEEVVANSIVTMVGAQETTTNLIGSGTLSLLRHPDQLEKLRVDPSLIPSATEELLRYESPSQHTVRLAPEDTELGGKEIRKRQAVRAVMAAANRDPERFPDPDRLDITRQDNRHVAFGYGAHFCFGAPLARIEGQIALEEMVRWFPHWSLEPGPLVWRTNSGLRGLTSLRVSFPS
;
A
#
# COMPACT_ATOMS: atom_id res chain seq x y z
N MET A 1 9.94 18.23 7.13
CA MET A 1 8.94 18.75 6.17
C MET A 1 9.50 19.92 5.35
N GLU A 2 10.19 20.87 5.98
CA GLU A 2 10.86 22.00 5.30
C GLU A 2 11.87 21.57 4.23
N VAL A 3 12.72 20.59 4.51
CA VAL A 3 13.71 20.06 3.54
C VAL A 3 13.03 19.49 2.29
N MET A 4 11.96 18.71 2.44
CA MET A 4 11.20 18.17 1.29
C MET A 4 10.51 19.28 0.50
N THR A 5 9.99 20.29 1.20
CA THR A 5 9.37 21.46 0.55
C THR A 5 10.40 22.21 -0.29
N ALA A 6 11.59 22.47 0.26
CA ALA A 6 12.69 23.11 -0.46
C ALA A 6 13.13 22.27 -1.68
N TYR A 7 13.24 20.95 -1.52
CA TYR A 7 13.59 20.03 -2.61
C TYR A 7 12.58 20.11 -3.77
N PHE A 8 11.29 19.96 -3.51
CA PHE A 8 10.28 19.98 -4.57
C PHE A 8 10.09 21.37 -5.18
N ARG A 9 10.22 22.45 -4.39
CA ARG A 9 10.25 23.81 -4.93
C ARG A 9 11.42 24.00 -5.89
N ALA A 10 12.63 23.59 -5.50
CA ALA A 10 13.79 23.64 -6.38
C ALA A 10 13.59 22.79 -7.66
N ALA A 11 13.00 21.60 -7.54
CA ALA A 11 12.69 20.75 -8.69
C ALA A 11 11.67 21.40 -9.66
N MET A 12 10.65 22.08 -9.14
CA MET A 12 9.63 22.77 -9.94
C MET A 12 10.16 23.96 -10.74
N HIS A 13 11.14 24.67 -10.18
CA HIS A 13 11.77 25.85 -10.79
C HIS A 13 12.99 25.49 -11.66
N GLY A 14 13.46 24.23 -11.59
CA GLY A 14 14.54 23.74 -12.44
C GLY A 14 14.09 23.43 -13.87
N ASN A 15 15.05 23.43 -14.81
CA ASN A 15 14.80 23.12 -16.23
C ASN A 15 14.88 21.62 -16.57
N ASN A 16 14.94 20.75 -15.57
CA ASN A 16 15.21 19.31 -15.74
C ASN A 16 13.97 18.43 -15.48
N LEU A 17 12.78 19.02 -15.43
CA LEU A 17 11.56 18.22 -15.29
C LEU A 17 11.33 17.41 -16.56
N ARG A 18 11.11 16.11 -16.39
CA ARG A 18 10.66 15.25 -17.47
C ARG A 18 9.27 15.72 -17.97
N PRO A 19 9.05 15.87 -19.28
CA PRO A 19 7.76 16.29 -19.82
C PRO A 19 6.60 15.37 -19.39
N ASP A 20 6.87 14.07 -19.27
CA ASP A 20 5.96 13.02 -18.82
C ASP A 20 6.01 12.74 -17.30
N GLY A 21 6.79 13.53 -16.54
CA GLY A 21 6.98 13.33 -15.11
C GLY A 21 5.84 13.91 -14.27
N LEU A 22 5.54 13.24 -13.15
CA LEU A 22 4.45 13.62 -12.23
C LEU A 22 4.45 15.09 -11.82
N VAL A 23 5.61 15.64 -11.43
CA VAL A 23 5.72 17.05 -11.00
C VAL A 23 5.36 18.00 -12.15
N ASN A 24 5.75 17.66 -13.38
CA ASN A 24 5.38 18.43 -14.57
C ASN A 24 3.88 18.28 -14.87
N SER A 25 3.32 17.08 -14.74
CA SER A 25 1.88 16.84 -14.91
C SER A 25 1.05 17.64 -13.91
N LEU A 26 1.43 17.67 -12.62
CA LEU A 26 0.74 18.46 -11.60
C LEU A 26 0.85 19.96 -11.86
N LYS A 27 2.05 20.45 -12.26
CA LYS A 27 2.29 21.86 -12.58
C LYS A 27 1.42 22.37 -13.75
N ASN A 28 1.18 21.52 -14.74
CA ASN A 28 0.42 21.87 -15.94
C ASN A 28 -1.04 21.41 -15.89
N ALA A 29 -1.48 20.80 -14.79
CA ALA A 29 -2.86 20.35 -14.63
C ALA A 29 -3.79 21.57 -14.59
N GLU A 30 -4.83 21.54 -15.43
CA GLU A 30 -5.86 22.57 -15.49
C GLU A 30 -7.24 21.93 -15.68
N ILE A 31 -8.21 22.35 -14.87
CA ILE A 31 -9.60 21.92 -14.96
C ILE A 31 -10.47 23.17 -14.98
N GLN A 32 -11.20 23.40 -16.08
CA GLN A 32 -12.10 24.55 -16.21
C GLN A 32 -11.42 25.91 -15.93
N GLY A 33 -10.15 26.05 -16.31
CA GLY A 33 -9.35 27.26 -16.07
C GLY A 33 -8.71 27.34 -14.69
N ASP A 34 -9.03 26.43 -13.77
CA ASP A 34 -8.42 26.35 -12.44
C ASP A 34 -7.14 25.52 -12.49
N ARG A 35 -6.12 25.97 -11.76
CA ARG A 35 -4.77 25.38 -11.72
C ARG A 35 -4.30 25.25 -10.29
N LEU A 36 -3.50 24.22 -10.04
CA LEU A 36 -2.83 24.07 -8.75
C LEU A 36 -1.85 25.23 -8.54
N SER A 37 -1.93 25.84 -7.36
CA SER A 37 -0.90 26.74 -6.86
C SER A 37 0.44 26.00 -6.69
N GLU A 38 1.53 26.76 -6.62
CA GLU A 38 2.86 26.17 -6.35
C GLU A 38 2.85 25.35 -5.05
N GLU A 39 2.20 25.87 -4.01
CA GLU A 39 2.09 25.18 -2.71
C GLU A 39 1.35 23.84 -2.84
N GLU A 40 0.27 23.80 -3.62
CA GLU A 40 -0.48 22.56 -3.87
C GLU A 40 0.32 21.55 -4.70
N VAL A 41 1.07 21.99 -5.71
CA VAL A 41 1.93 21.08 -6.49
C VAL A 41 3.02 20.49 -5.59
N VAL A 42 3.67 21.32 -4.76
CA VAL A 42 4.68 20.85 -3.81
C VAL A 42 4.06 19.89 -2.79
N ALA A 43 2.92 20.24 -2.19
CA ALA A 43 2.25 19.40 -1.21
C ALA A 43 1.84 18.03 -1.79
N ASN A 44 1.23 18.02 -2.98
CA ASN A 44 0.85 16.78 -3.66
C ASN A 44 2.06 15.94 -4.06
N SER A 45 3.17 16.57 -4.47
CA SER A 45 4.42 15.86 -4.79
C SER A 45 5.02 15.18 -3.56
N ILE A 46 5.03 15.86 -2.40
CA ILE A 46 5.48 15.30 -1.13
C ILE A 46 4.60 14.12 -0.71
N VAL A 47 3.27 14.31 -0.72
CA VAL A 47 2.32 13.25 -0.35
C VAL A 47 2.48 12.03 -1.25
N THR A 48 2.69 12.24 -2.55
CA THR A 48 2.91 11.12 -3.49
C THR A 48 4.21 10.38 -3.19
N MET A 49 5.32 11.10 -2.99
CA MET A 49 6.62 10.49 -2.67
C MET A 49 6.56 9.67 -1.36
N VAL A 50 6.02 10.27 -0.29
CA VAL A 50 5.90 9.61 1.01
C VAL A 50 4.95 8.41 0.94
N GLY A 51 3.81 8.59 0.28
CA GLY A 51 2.80 7.55 0.11
C GLY A 51 3.32 6.36 -0.70
N ALA A 52 3.98 6.60 -1.83
CA ALA A 52 4.42 5.54 -2.75
C ALA A 52 5.58 4.70 -2.19
N GLN A 53 6.55 5.34 -1.50
CA GLN A 53 7.80 4.67 -1.17
C GLN A 53 7.63 3.59 -0.10
N GLU A 54 6.96 3.91 1.01
CA GLU A 54 6.86 2.96 2.12
C GLU A 54 5.77 1.90 1.91
N THR A 55 4.60 2.26 1.36
CA THR A 55 3.49 1.30 1.28
C THR A 55 3.75 0.19 0.27
N THR A 56 4.34 0.51 -0.89
CA THR A 56 4.61 -0.52 -1.91
C THR A 56 5.78 -1.41 -1.49
N THR A 57 6.82 -0.83 -0.89
CA THR A 57 7.91 -1.61 -0.26
C THR A 57 7.35 -2.60 0.77
N ASN A 58 6.40 -2.16 1.58
CA ASN A 58 5.77 -2.99 2.60
C ASN A 58 4.84 -4.07 2.02
N LEU A 59 4.13 -3.78 0.92
CA LEU A 59 3.38 -4.79 0.15
C LEU A 59 4.31 -5.90 -0.32
N ILE A 60 5.39 -5.54 -1.01
CA ILE A 60 6.33 -6.51 -1.58
C ILE A 60 7.03 -7.28 -0.46
N GLY A 61 7.57 -6.60 0.56
CA GLY A 61 8.30 -7.23 1.65
C GLY A 61 7.44 -8.14 2.53
N SER A 62 6.32 -7.63 3.05
CA SER A 62 5.42 -8.42 3.92
C SER A 62 4.67 -9.48 3.12
N GLY A 63 4.37 -9.21 1.84
CA GLY A 63 3.77 -10.18 0.93
C GLY A 63 4.71 -11.35 0.62
N THR A 64 5.99 -11.05 0.36
CA THR A 64 7.03 -12.07 0.19
C THR A 64 7.18 -12.92 1.44
N LEU A 65 7.27 -12.31 2.63
CA LEU A 65 7.30 -13.05 3.89
C LEU A 65 6.08 -13.96 4.05
N SER A 66 4.89 -13.45 3.69
CA SER A 66 3.64 -14.22 3.76
C SER A 66 3.70 -15.44 2.85
N LEU A 67 4.14 -15.30 1.61
CA LEU A 67 4.32 -16.44 0.69
C LEU A 67 5.38 -17.44 1.19
N LEU A 68 6.52 -16.97 1.69
CA LEU A 68 7.57 -17.84 2.24
C LEU A 68 7.11 -18.65 3.47
N ARG A 69 6.13 -18.13 4.22
CA ARG A 69 5.49 -18.84 5.35
C ARG A 69 4.36 -19.80 4.91
N HIS A 70 3.91 -19.71 3.66
CA HIS A 70 2.84 -20.53 3.09
C HIS A 70 3.32 -21.15 1.77
N PRO A 71 4.24 -22.13 1.83
CA PRO A 71 4.87 -22.70 0.64
C PRO A 71 3.87 -23.33 -0.34
N ASP A 72 2.71 -23.79 0.15
CA ASP A 72 1.62 -24.29 -0.69
C ASP A 72 1.02 -23.18 -1.58
N GLN A 73 0.88 -21.96 -1.07
CA GLN A 73 0.39 -20.81 -1.82
C GLN A 73 1.45 -20.31 -2.80
N LEU A 74 2.71 -20.27 -2.38
CA LEU A 74 3.83 -19.94 -3.26
C LEU A 74 3.95 -20.93 -4.43
N GLU A 75 3.76 -22.23 -4.17
CA GLU A 75 3.81 -23.24 -5.22
C GLU A 75 2.65 -23.11 -6.21
N LYS A 76 1.44 -22.80 -5.75
CA LYS A 76 0.32 -22.47 -6.66
C LYS A 76 0.66 -21.31 -7.59
N LEU A 77 1.29 -20.26 -7.05
CA LEU A 77 1.68 -19.09 -7.83
C LEU A 77 2.77 -19.41 -8.87
N ARG A 78 3.69 -20.35 -8.57
CA ARG A 78 4.68 -20.87 -9.52
C ARG A 78 4.06 -21.67 -10.65
N VAL A 79 3.16 -22.59 -10.30
CA VAL A 79 2.49 -23.46 -11.26
C VAL A 79 1.56 -22.66 -12.16
N ASP A 80 0.89 -21.65 -11.61
CA ASP A 80 -0.03 -20.79 -12.34
C ASP A 80 0.22 -19.30 -12.05
N PRO A 81 1.13 -18.66 -12.82
CA PRO A 81 1.37 -17.22 -12.73
C PRO A 81 0.15 -16.35 -13.07
N SER A 82 -0.92 -16.91 -13.68
CA SER A 82 -2.16 -16.14 -13.90
C SER A 82 -2.84 -15.75 -12.59
N LEU A 83 -2.46 -16.35 -11.46
CA LEU A 83 -2.92 -16.00 -10.12
C LEU A 83 -2.28 -14.72 -9.56
N ILE A 84 -1.24 -14.15 -10.18
CA ILE A 84 -0.52 -12.97 -9.67
C ILE A 84 -1.43 -11.78 -9.33
N PRO A 85 -2.41 -11.39 -10.17
CA PRO A 85 -3.35 -10.33 -9.81
C PRO A 85 -4.16 -10.64 -8.55
N SER A 86 -4.68 -11.87 -8.42
CA SER A 86 -5.45 -12.31 -7.25
C SER A 86 -4.57 -12.41 -5.99
N ALA A 87 -3.36 -12.95 -6.14
CA ALA A 87 -2.36 -13.00 -5.07
C ALA A 87 -2.01 -11.60 -4.56
N THR A 88 -1.87 -10.62 -5.45
CA THR A 88 -1.59 -9.23 -5.07
C THR A 88 -2.70 -8.65 -4.18
N GLU A 89 -3.97 -8.82 -4.56
CA GLU A 89 -5.10 -8.36 -3.73
C GLU A 89 -5.18 -9.15 -2.42
N GLU A 90 -4.92 -10.46 -2.41
CA GLU A 90 -4.92 -11.24 -1.17
C GLU A 90 -3.80 -10.81 -0.23
N LEU A 91 -2.61 -10.50 -0.72
CA LEU A 91 -1.52 -9.99 0.10
C LEU A 91 -1.84 -8.60 0.68
N LEU A 92 -2.48 -7.73 -0.10
CA LEU A 92 -2.98 -6.43 0.37
C LEU A 92 -4.04 -6.58 1.47
N ARG A 93 -4.95 -7.56 1.35
CA ARG A 93 -5.91 -7.89 2.41
C ARG A 93 -5.21 -8.45 3.64
N TYR A 94 -4.37 -9.46 3.44
CA TYR A 94 -3.80 -10.29 4.50
C TYR A 94 -2.79 -9.50 5.35
N GLU A 95 -1.87 -8.76 4.74
CA GLU A 95 -0.87 -7.93 5.44
C GLU A 95 -0.92 -6.50 4.88
N SER A 96 -2.01 -5.79 5.15
CA SER A 96 -2.25 -4.44 4.64
C SER A 96 -1.11 -3.47 4.97
N PRO A 97 -0.45 -2.86 3.97
CA PRO A 97 0.65 -1.94 4.22
C PRO A 97 0.25 -0.74 5.09
N SER A 98 -0.94 -0.19 4.85
CA SER A 98 -1.55 0.84 5.68
C SER A 98 -2.54 0.19 6.66
N GLN A 99 -2.30 0.38 7.95
CA GLN A 99 -3.04 -0.32 9.01
C GLN A 99 -4.33 0.41 9.38
N HIS A 100 -4.33 1.73 9.31
CA HIS A 100 -5.47 2.55 9.71
C HIS A 100 -5.42 3.94 9.09
N THR A 101 -6.56 4.63 9.15
CA THR A 101 -6.64 6.08 8.90
C THR A 101 -7.44 6.74 10.02
N VAL A 102 -7.32 8.06 10.15
CA VAL A 102 -8.06 8.84 11.16
C VAL A 102 -9.01 9.80 10.46
N ARG A 103 -10.23 9.91 11.00
CA ARG A 103 -11.23 10.90 10.59
C ARG A 103 -11.69 11.69 11.81
N LEU A 104 -12.15 12.92 11.58
CA LEU A 104 -12.80 13.73 12.60
C LEU A 104 -14.30 13.70 12.34
N ALA A 105 -15.10 13.46 13.37
CA ALA A 105 -16.55 13.53 13.24
C ALA A 105 -16.98 14.97 12.92
N PRO A 106 -17.78 15.22 11.86
CA PRO A 106 -18.20 16.57 11.49
C PRO A 106 -19.21 17.16 12.49
N GLU A 107 -19.97 16.29 13.15
CA GLU A 107 -21.00 16.58 14.15
C GLU A 107 -21.12 15.41 15.14
N ASP A 108 -21.94 15.59 16.17
CA ASP A 108 -22.27 14.49 17.09
C ASP A 108 -23.02 13.39 16.32
N THR A 109 -22.57 12.15 16.42
CA THR A 109 -23.11 11.01 15.66
C THR A 109 -23.01 9.72 16.47
N GLU A 110 -23.61 8.65 15.96
CA GLU A 110 -23.54 7.31 16.54
C GLU A 110 -22.98 6.32 15.50
N LEU A 111 -22.01 5.50 15.92
CA LEU A 111 -21.44 4.43 15.09
C LEU A 111 -21.30 3.16 15.92
N GLY A 112 -21.92 2.06 15.48
CA GLY A 112 -21.83 0.77 16.17
C GLY A 112 -22.32 0.82 17.63
N GLY A 113 -23.39 1.58 17.91
CA GLY A 113 -23.91 1.72 19.27
C GLY A 113 -23.11 2.66 20.18
N LYS A 114 -22.17 3.45 19.63
CA LYS A 114 -21.30 4.37 20.38
C LYS A 114 -21.49 5.81 19.93
N GLU A 115 -21.72 6.70 20.88
CA GLU A 115 -21.72 8.14 20.63
C GLU A 115 -20.30 8.63 20.30
N ILE A 116 -20.19 9.43 19.25
CA ILE A 116 -18.97 10.10 18.80
C ILE A 116 -19.27 11.60 18.74
N ARG A 117 -18.54 12.39 19.52
CA ARG A 117 -18.75 13.85 19.58
C ARG A 117 -18.16 14.54 18.35
N LYS A 118 -18.71 15.69 18.00
CA LYS A 118 -18.15 16.60 17.00
C LYS A 118 -16.66 16.83 17.24
N ARG A 119 -15.88 16.71 16.17
CA ARG A 119 -14.40 16.78 16.11
C ARG A 119 -13.66 15.68 16.88
N GLN A 120 -14.36 14.68 17.44
CA GLN A 120 -13.70 13.51 18.00
C GLN A 120 -13.00 12.73 16.89
N ALA A 121 -11.76 12.31 17.16
CA ALA A 121 -11.00 11.49 16.25
C ALA A 121 -11.47 10.03 16.30
N VAL A 122 -11.76 9.47 15.13
CA VAL A 122 -12.13 8.07 14.94
C VAL A 122 -11.05 7.41 14.09
N ARG A 123 -10.47 6.34 14.62
CA ARG A 123 -9.47 5.54 13.90
C ARG A 123 -10.18 4.39 13.19
N ALA A 124 -10.21 4.43 11.87
CA ALA A 124 -10.68 3.33 11.05
C ALA A 124 -9.52 2.35 10.82
N VAL A 125 -9.57 1.19 11.48
CA VAL A 125 -8.50 0.17 11.41
C VAL A 125 -8.75 -0.75 10.22
N MET A 126 -8.24 -0.35 9.05
CA MET A 126 -8.42 -1.06 7.79
C MET A 126 -7.89 -2.50 7.84
N ALA A 127 -6.76 -2.72 8.52
CA ALA A 127 -6.19 -4.07 8.67
C ALA A 127 -7.12 -5.01 9.46
N ALA A 128 -7.86 -4.49 10.44
CA ALA A 128 -8.85 -5.28 11.18
C ALA A 128 -10.05 -5.60 10.29
N ALA A 129 -10.56 -4.63 9.53
CA ALA A 129 -11.64 -4.86 8.56
C ALA A 129 -11.25 -5.90 7.49
N ASN A 130 -9.98 -5.91 7.08
CA ASN A 130 -9.46 -6.90 6.12
C ASN A 130 -9.27 -8.31 6.73
N ARG A 131 -9.35 -8.44 8.05
CA ARG A 131 -9.32 -9.69 8.82
C ARG A 131 -10.65 -9.97 9.54
N ASP A 132 -11.72 -9.27 9.16
CA ASP A 132 -13.02 -9.41 9.81
C ASP A 132 -13.71 -10.71 9.36
N PRO A 133 -14.03 -11.65 10.28
CA PRO A 133 -14.73 -12.89 9.93
C PRO A 133 -16.15 -12.68 9.41
N GLU A 134 -16.81 -11.55 9.70
CA GLU A 134 -18.11 -11.22 9.12
C GLU A 134 -18.01 -10.90 7.63
N ARG A 135 -16.85 -10.43 7.18
CA ARG A 135 -16.58 -10.07 5.77
C ARG A 135 -15.82 -11.15 5.02
N PHE A 136 -14.84 -11.77 5.67
CA PHE A 136 -13.90 -12.73 5.08
C PHE A 136 -13.94 -14.05 5.86
N PRO A 137 -14.54 -15.12 5.31
CA PRO A 137 -14.42 -16.45 5.90
C PRO A 137 -12.95 -16.87 5.99
N ASP A 138 -12.61 -17.51 7.11
CA ASP A 138 -11.23 -17.86 7.50
C ASP A 138 -10.26 -16.69 7.26
N PRO A 139 -10.48 -15.52 7.90
CA PRO A 139 -9.78 -14.29 7.56
C PRO A 139 -8.27 -14.40 7.78
N ASP A 140 -7.86 -15.29 8.68
CA ASP A 140 -6.46 -15.54 9.03
C ASP A 140 -5.76 -16.60 8.18
N ARG A 141 -6.46 -17.17 7.20
CA ARG A 141 -5.86 -18.03 6.19
C ARG A 141 -5.47 -17.21 4.97
N LEU A 142 -4.22 -17.34 4.53
CA LEU A 142 -3.78 -16.83 3.24
C LEU A 142 -4.32 -17.73 2.12
N ASP A 143 -5.13 -17.16 1.22
CA ASP A 143 -5.65 -17.88 0.06
C ASP A 143 -5.57 -17.00 -1.20
N ILE A 144 -4.51 -17.22 -2.01
CA ILE A 144 -4.27 -16.42 -3.22
C ILE A 144 -5.34 -16.63 -4.30
N THR A 145 -6.22 -17.62 -4.13
CA THR A 145 -7.31 -17.94 -5.07
C THR A 145 -8.66 -17.35 -4.64
N ARG A 146 -8.69 -16.57 -3.54
CA ARG A 146 -9.90 -15.93 -3.00
C ARG A 146 -10.57 -15.04 -4.05
N GLN A 147 -11.79 -15.43 -4.47
CA GLN A 147 -12.56 -14.73 -5.50
C GLN A 147 -13.21 -13.44 -4.97
N ASP A 148 -13.89 -13.51 -3.81
CA ASP A 148 -14.48 -12.33 -3.19
C ASP A 148 -13.46 -11.67 -2.23
N ASN A 149 -12.69 -10.74 -2.78
CA ASN A 149 -11.57 -10.10 -2.09
C ASN A 149 -11.67 -8.56 -2.07
N ARG A 150 -12.87 -8.03 -1.82
CA ARG A 150 -13.08 -6.57 -1.72
C ARG A 150 -12.57 -6.03 -0.38
N HIS A 151 -11.26 -5.91 -0.27
CA HIS A 151 -10.57 -5.36 0.89
C HIS A 151 -10.52 -3.83 0.86
N VAL A 152 -10.20 -3.21 2.00
CA VAL A 152 -10.08 -1.76 2.17
C VAL A 152 -8.63 -1.30 2.38
N ALA A 153 -7.63 -2.08 1.96
CA ALA A 153 -6.20 -1.72 2.09
C ALA A 153 -5.83 -0.38 1.42
N PHE A 154 -6.59 0.03 0.40
CA PHE A 154 -6.44 1.32 -0.30
C PHE A 154 -7.38 2.42 0.22
N GLY A 155 -8.06 2.18 1.34
CA GLY A 155 -9.13 3.06 1.82
C GLY A 155 -10.39 2.97 0.97
N TYR A 156 -11.26 3.98 1.08
CA TYR A 156 -12.56 4.03 0.43
C TYR A 156 -13.04 5.48 0.21
N GLY A 157 -13.96 5.67 -0.75
CA GLY A 157 -14.62 6.95 -1.02
C GLY A 157 -13.70 7.98 -1.69
N ALA A 158 -13.92 9.26 -1.39
CA ALA A 158 -13.19 10.38 -2.00
C ALA A 158 -11.67 10.36 -1.78
N HIS A 159 -11.21 9.63 -0.76
CA HIS A 159 -9.78 9.44 -0.46
C HIS A 159 -9.30 8.02 -0.78
N PHE A 160 -9.98 7.30 -1.68
CA PHE A 160 -9.45 6.05 -2.22
C PHE A 160 -8.06 6.31 -2.82
N CYS A 161 -7.11 5.42 -2.54
CA CYS A 161 -5.71 5.60 -2.92
C CYS A 161 -5.58 5.80 -4.44
N PHE A 162 -5.21 7.02 -4.85
CA PHE A 162 -4.98 7.33 -6.26
C PHE A 162 -3.77 6.55 -6.83
N GLY A 163 -2.83 6.13 -5.98
CA GLY A 163 -1.69 5.30 -6.33
C GLY A 163 -2.00 3.80 -6.42
N ALA A 164 -3.23 3.36 -6.14
CA ALA A 164 -3.59 1.94 -6.14
C ALA A 164 -3.26 1.20 -7.46
N PRO A 165 -3.49 1.77 -8.66
CA PRO A 165 -3.10 1.12 -9.90
C PRO A 165 -1.59 0.87 -10.01
N LEU A 166 -0.78 1.85 -9.61
CA LEU A 166 0.68 1.73 -9.66
C LEU A 166 1.20 0.72 -8.63
N ALA A 167 0.71 0.77 -7.39
CA ALA A 167 1.07 -0.19 -6.35
C ALA A 167 0.75 -1.64 -6.77
N ARG A 168 -0.36 -1.85 -7.48
CA ARG A 168 -0.72 -3.16 -8.06
C ARG A 168 0.27 -3.58 -9.13
N ILE A 169 0.57 -2.71 -10.10
CA ILE A 169 1.52 -3.02 -11.16
C ILE A 169 2.89 -3.38 -10.58
N GLU A 170 3.41 -2.57 -9.66
CA GLU A 170 4.71 -2.83 -9.02
C GLU A 170 4.70 -4.14 -8.22
N GLY A 171 3.65 -4.40 -7.42
CA GLY A 171 3.51 -5.64 -6.68
C GLY A 171 3.42 -6.87 -7.58
N GLN A 172 2.64 -6.78 -8.66
CA GLN A 172 2.48 -7.87 -9.63
C GLN A 172 3.79 -8.18 -10.35
N ILE A 173 4.49 -7.16 -10.84
CA ILE A 173 5.81 -7.33 -11.50
C ILE A 173 6.82 -7.94 -10.52
N ALA A 174 6.86 -7.44 -9.28
CA ALA A 174 7.77 -7.99 -8.27
C ALA A 174 7.50 -9.49 -8.03
N LEU A 175 6.24 -9.88 -7.84
CA LEU A 175 5.85 -11.27 -7.65
C LEU A 175 6.14 -12.14 -8.88
N GLU A 176 5.83 -11.64 -10.08
CA GLU A 176 6.10 -12.32 -11.35
C GLU A 176 7.59 -12.64 -11.49
N GLU A 177 8.43 -11.62 -11.34
CA GLU A 177 9.87 -11.74 -11.53
C GLU A 177 10.49 -12.59 -10.42
N MET A 178 10.02 -12.47 -9.18
CA MET A 178 10.47 -13.33 -8.08
C MET A 178 10.21 -14.81 -8.37
N VAL A 179 9.00 -15.14 -8.80
CA VAL A 179 8.60 -16.52 -9.11
C VAL A 179 9.30 -17.05 -10.37
N ARG A 180 9.48 -16.20 -11.39
CA ARG A 180 10.15 -16.55 -12.66
C ARG A 180 11.64 -16.80 -12.48
N TRP A 181 12.35 -15.93 -11.77
CA TRP A 181 13.82 -15.97 -11.67
C TRP A 181 14.32 -16.82 -10.51
N PHE A 182 13.52 -17.00 -9.46
CA PHE A 182 13.94 -17.71 -8.24
C PHE A 182 13.04 -18.92 -7.96
N PRO A 183 13.25 -20.06 -8.66
CA PRO A 183 12.46 -21.27 -8.46
C PRO A 183 12.63 -21.81 -7.03
N HIS A 184 13.81 -21.63 -6.43
CA HIS A 184 14.12 -22.02 -5.07
C HIS A 184 14.63 -20.82 -4.29
N TRP A 185 13.84 -20.43 -3.29
CA TRP A 185 14.16 -19.36 -2.37
C TRP A 185 13.42 -19.58 -1.06
N SER A 186 14.08 -19.25 0.04
CA SER A 186 13.61 -19.56 1.39
C SER A 186 13.96 -18.45 2.35
N LEU A 187 13.14 -18.31 3.39
CA LEU A 187 13.41 -17.38 4.48
C LEU A 187 14.67 -17.83 5.25
N GLU A 188 15.65 -16.95 5.40
CA GLU A 188 16.80 -17.25 6.24
C GLU A 188 16.40 -17.33 7.72
N PRO A 189 17.01 -18.22 8.52
CA PRO A 189 16.79 -18.26 9.95
C PRO A 189 17.20 -16.94 10.62
N GLY A 190 16.36 -16.42 11.52
CA GLY A 190 16.66 -15.22 12.29
C GLY A 190 15.42 -14.49 12.78
N PRO A 191 15.60 -13.47 13.65
CA PRO A 191 14.48 -12.67 14.12
C PRO A 191 13.94 -11.78 12.99
N LEU A 192 12.62 -11.75 12.86
CA LEU A 192 11.92 -10.76 12.05
C LEU A 192 11.65 -9.53 12.90
N VAL A 193 12.18 -8.39 12.48
CA VAL A 193 12.00 -7.12 13.18
C VAL A 193 11.01 -6.27 12.39
N TRP A 194 9.86 -6.01 13.00
CA TRP A 194 8.85 -5.10 12.46
C TRP A 194 9.21 -3.66 12.80
N ARG A 195 8.93 -2.74 11.88
CA ARG A 195 9.07 -1.29 12.14
C ARG A 195 8.12 -0.88 13.26
N THR A 196 8.58 0.02 14.13
CA THR A 196 7.79 0.61 15.23
C THR A 196 6.89 1.75 14.73
N ASN A 197 6.08 1.48 13.70
CA ASN A 197 5.09 2.40 13.16
C ASN A 197 3.71 1.76 13.26
N SER A 198 2.76 2.39 13.93
CA SER A 198 1.41 1.84 14.07
C SER A 198 0.56 2.03 12.80
N GLY A 199 0.89 3.00 11.95
CA GLY A 199 0.18 3.31 10.71
C GLY A 199 0.60 2.44 9.53
N LEU A 200 1.83 1.92 9.55
CA LEU A 200 2.39 1.12 8.48
C LEU A 200 2.89 -0.23 8.98
N ARG A 201 2.58 -1.29 8.21
CA ARG A 201 3.02 -2.66 8.51
C ARG A 201 4.16 -3.04 7.58
N GLY A 202 5.37 -3.12 8.12
CA GLY A 202 6.56 -3.44 7.35
C GLY A 202 7.72 -3.94 8.18
N LEU A 203 8.59 -4.73 7.56
CA LEU A 203 9.83 -5.22 8.16
C LEU A 203 10.93 -4.16 8.06
N THR A 204 11.88 -4.19 8.99
CA THR A 204 13.14 -3.45 8.82
C THR A 204 14.03 -4.11 7.77
N SER A 205 13.98 -5.44 7.68
CA SER A 205 14.68 -6.25 6.68
C SER A 205 14.02 -7.63 6.54
N LEU A 206 14.17 -8.23 5.36
CA LEU A 206 13.77 -9.61 5.08
C LEU A 206 14.96 -10.31 4.42
N ARG A 207 15.56 -11.28 5.11
CA ARG A 207 16.71 -12.03 4.60
C ARG A 207 16.23 -13.31 3.92
N VAL A 208 16.65 -13.50 2.68
CA VAL A 208 16.18 -14.59 1.82
C VAL A 208 17.40 -15.24 1.16
N SER A 209 17.42 -16.57 1.17
CA SER A 209 18.44 -17.36 0.48
C SER A 209 17.93 -17.79 -0.88
N PHE A 210 18.81 -17.74 -1.89
CA PHE A 210 18.58 -18.20 -3.25
C PHE A 210 19.57 -19.32 -3.55
N PRO A 211 19.34 -20.55 -3.05
CA PRO A 211 20.23 -21.67 -3.33
C PRO A 211 20.28 -21.92 -4.85
N SER A 212 21.51 -22.09 -5.33
CA SER A 212 21.83 -22.45 -6.72
C SER A 212 21.27 -23.81 -7.13
#